data_AF-R7WSW3-F1
#
_entry.id   AF-R7WSW3-F1
#
_cell.length_a   1.000
_cell.length_b   1.000
_cell.length_c   1.000
_cell.angle_alpha   90.00
_cell.angle_beta   90.00
_cell.angle_gamma   90.00
#
_symmetry.space_group_name_H-M   'P 1'
#
loop_
_entity.id
_entity.type
_entity.pdbx_description
1 polymer ?
#
loop_
_entity_poly.entity_id
_entity_poly.type
_entity_poly.pdbx_seq_one_letter_code
_entity_poly.pdbx_strand_id
1 'polypeptide(L)' 'MDGRRWLTVEGPARILSDAESVRDAERRYARRYREPRPNPQRVVLEVTVTRWLAAPSLRA' A
#
# COMPACT_ATOMS: atom_id res chain seq x y z
N MET A 1 -6.85 -2.51 -16.54
CA MET A 1 -7.89 -1.73 -15.83
C MET A 1 -9.00 -2.71 -15.44
N ASP A 2 -9.33 -2.82 -14.16
CA ASP A 2 -10.20 -3.86 -13.58
C ASP A 2 -11.72 -3.63 -13.75
N GLY A 3 -12.12 -2.74 -14.67
CA GLY A 3 -13.52 -2.49 -15.02
C GLY A 3 -14.37 -2.08 -13.82
N ARG A 4 -15.46 -2.80 -13.57
CA ARG A 4 -16.41 -2.52 -12.47
C ARG A 4 -15.89 -2.89 -11.08
N ARG A 5 -14.72 -3.54 -10.97
CA ARG A 5 -14.12 -3.93 -9.68
C ARG A 5 -13.30 -2.78 -9.11
N TRP A 6 -13.70 -2.29 -7.94
CA TRP A 6 -13.01 -1.23 -7.23
C TRP A 6 -13.05 -1.44 -5.71
N LEU A 7 -12.02 -0.94 -5.03
CA LEU A 7 -11.87 -0.92 -3.59
C LEU A 7 -11.22 0.42 -3.18
N THR A 8 -11.82 1.10 -2.22
CA THR A 8 -11.25 2.24 -1.51
C THR A 8 -10.91 1.81 -0.10
N VAL A 9 -9.70 2.11 0.37
CA VAL A 9 -9.28 1.91 1.76
C VAL A 9 -9.10 3.28 2.42
N GLU A 10 -9.60 3.42 3.64
CA GLU A 10 -9.61 4.66 4.41
C GLU A 10 -8.99 4.40 5.79
N GLY A 11 -8.25 5.37 6.30
CA GLY A 11 -7.67 5.32 7.64
C GLY A 11 -6.59 6.37 7.88
N PRO A 12 -6.15 6.54 9.14
CA PRO A 12 -5.05 7.44 9.45
C PRO A 12 -3.76 6.98 8.78
N ALA A 13 -2.99 7.95 8.29
CA ALA A 13 -1.72 7.72 7.62
C ALA A 13 -0.55 8.32 8.41
N ARG A 14 0.60 7.67 8.37
CA ARG A 14 1.86 8.20 8.91
C ARG A 14 3.02 7.93 7.97
N ILE A 15 4.06 8.75 8.07
CA ILE A 15 5.30 8.56 7.34
C ILE A 15 6.28 7.77 8.20
N LEU A 16 6.82 6.67 7.67
CA LEU A 16 7.93 5.94 8.24
C LEU A 16 9.16 6.14 7.36
N SER A 17 10.26 6.60 7.96
CA SER A 17 11.52 6.88 7.28
C SER A 17 12.69 6.03 7.80
N ASP A 18 12.46 5.18 8.80
CA ASP A 18 13.49 4.28 9.29
C ASP A 18 13.80 3.18 8.27
N ALA A 19 15.05 2.74 8.26
CA ALA A 19 15.55 1.81 7.25
C ALA A 19 14.87 0.43 7.29
N GLU A 20 14.42 -0.02 8.46
CA GLU A 20 13.78 -1.33 8.59
C GLU A 20 12.38 -1.32 7.97
N SER A 21 11.57 -0.30 8.29
CA SER A 21 10.25 -0.08 7.70
C SER A 21 10.33 0.08 6.18
N VAL A 22 11.29 0.86 5.68
CA VAL A 22 11.49 1.04 4.23
C VAL A 22 11.85 -0.30 3.56
N ARG A 23 12.80 -1.05 4.13
CA ARG A 23 13.20 -2.36 3.58
C ARG A 23 12.06 -3.38 3.61
N ASP A 24 11.22 -3.37 4.64
CA ASP A 24 10.03 -4.23 4.67
C ASP A 24 9.01 -3.85 3.60
N ALA A 25 8.73 -2.55 3.44
CA ALA A 25 7.82 -2.07 2.41
C ALA A 25 8.33 -2.37 0.99
N GLU A 26 9.64 -2.24 0.74
CA GLU A 26 10.27 -2.64 -0.53
C GLU A 26 10.07 -4.12 -0.83
N ARG A 27 10.28 -5.02 0.15
CA ARG A 27 10.01 -6.46 -0.02
C ARG A 27 8.54 -6.74 -0.35
N ARG A 28 7.60 -6.08 0.32
CA ARG A 28 6.15 -6.23 0.06
C ARG A 28 5.79 -5.70 -1.33
N TYR A 29 6.35 -4.57 -1.74
CA TYR A 29 6.17 -4.00 -3.06
C TYR A 29 6.71 -4.93 -4.15
N ALA A 30 7.93 -5.45 -4.00
CA ALA A 30 8.56 -6.36 -4.95
C ALA A 30 7.75 -7.65 -5.12
N ARG A 31 7.20 -8.20 -4.03
CA ARG A 31 6.32 -9.38 -4.09
C ARG A 31 5.05 -9.17 -4.92
N ARG A 32 4.46 -7.96 -4.87
CA ARG A 32 3.20 -7.65 -5.59
C ARG A 32 3.45 -7.17 -7.01
N TYR A 33 4.55 -6.47 -7.22
CA TYR A 33 4.88 -5.76 -8.45
C TYR A 33 6.24 -6.25 -9.00
N ARG A 34 7.30 -5.49 -8.76
CA ARG A 34 8.66 -5.74 -9.23
C ARG A 34 9.67 -5.08 -8.30
N GLU A 35 10.96 -5.42 -8.44
CA GLU A 35 12.02 -4.80 -7.66
C GLU A 35 12.02 -3.26 -7.81
N PRO A 36 11.93 -2.49 -6.70
CA PRO A 36 11.96 -1.04 -6.76
C PRO A 36 13.36 -0.54 -7.11
N ARG A 37 13.45 0.55 -7.88
CA ARG A 37 14.74 1.21 -8.11
C ARG A 37 15.29 1.77 -6.80
N PRO A 38 16.62 1.74 -6.55
CA PRO A 38 17.20 2.36 -5.37
C PRO A 38 16.80 3.82 -5.23
N ASN A 39 16.40 4.24 -4.03
CA ASN A 39 16.09 5.63 -3.71
C ASN A 39 16.50 5.92 -2.25
N PRO A 40 17.60 6.65 -2.01
CA PRO A 40 18.07 6.97 -0.66
C PRO A 40 17.10 7.82 0.17
N GLN A 41 16.14 8.49 -0.48
CA GLN A 41 15.13 9.35 0.16
C GLN A 41 13.76 8.65 0.28
N ARG A 42 13.69 7.34 0.03
CA ARG A 42 12.43 6.59 0.10
C ARG A 42 11.87 6.63 1.53
N VAL A 43 10.57 6.89 1.61
CA VAL A 43 9.77 6.77 2.83
C VAL A 43 8.56 5.89 2.55
N VAL A 44 7.92 5.41 3.62
CA VAL A 44 6.68 4.63 3.55
C VAL A 44 5.53 5.47 4.05
N LEU A 45 4.46 5.56 3.25
CA LEU A 45 3.17 6.03 3.73
C LEU A 45 2.41 4.82 4.26
N GLU A 46 2.44 4.61 5.57
CA GLU A 46 1.66 3.57 6.21
C GLU A 46 0.25 4.08 6.45
N VAL A 47 -0.76 3.32 6.02
CA VAL A 47 -2.18 3.62 6.26
C VAL A 47 -2.77 2.49 7.10
N THR A 48 -3.17 2.81 8.33
CA THR A 48 -3.90 1.87 9.19
C THR A 48 -5.35 1.84 8.72
N VAL A 49 -5.74 0.80 7.99
CA VAL A 49 -7.09 0.70 7.42
C VAL A 49 -8.13 0.58 8.54
N THR A 50 -9.06 1.53 8.60
CA THR A 50 -10.19 1.53 9.54
C THR A 50 -11.53 1.35 8.85
N ARG A 51 -11.61 1.69 7.56
CA ARG A 51 -12.80 1.53 6.73
C ARG A 51 -12.43 1.19 5.31
N TRP A 52 -13.33 0.52 4.62
CA TRP A 52 -13.23 0.29 3.19
C TRP A 52 -14.60 0.40 2.51
N LEU A 53 -14.57 0.77 1.25
CA LEU A 53 -15.72 0.80 0.35
C LEU A 53 -15.35 -0.05 -0.87
N ALA A 54 -16.25 -0.90 -1.35
CA ALA A 54 -15.99 -1.69 -2.54
C ALA A 54 -17.22 -1.77 -3.44
N ALA A 55 -16.96 -2.13 -4.70
CA ALA A 55 -17.99 -2.60 -5.63
C ALA A 55 -18.84 -3.70 -4.98
N PRO A 56 -20.15 -3.81 -5.30
CA PRO A 56 -21.02 -4.83 -4.71
C PRO A 56 -20.48 -6.26 -4.87
N SER A 57 -19.84 -6.57 -6.00
CA SER A 57 -19.25 -7.88 -6.27
C SER A 57 -18.06 -8.25 -5.37
N LEU A 58 -17.56 -7.31 -4.58
CA LEU A 58 -16.45 -7.50 -3.64
C LEU A 58 -16.89 -7.39 -2.17
N ARG A 59 -18.20 -7.20 -1.92
CA ARG A 59 -18.79 -7.29 -0.59
C ARG A 59 -19.33 -8.71 -0.44
N ALA A 60 -18.72 -9.51 0.43
CA ALA A 60 -19.21 -10.84 0.80
C ALA A 60 -20.54 -10.74 1.55
#